data_AF-A0A944E3F6-F1
#
_entry.id   AF-A0A944E3F6-F1
#
_cell.length_a   1.000
_cell.length_b   1.000
_cell.length_c   1.000
_cell.angle_alpha   90.00
_cell.angle_beta   90.00
_cell.angle_gamma   90.00
#
_symmetry.space_group_name_H-M   'P 1'
#
loop_
_entity.id
_entity.type
_entity.pdbx_description
1 polymer ?
#
loop_
_entity_poly.entity_id
_entity_poly.type
_entity_poly.pdbx_seq_one_letter_code
_entity_poly.pdbx_strand_id
1 'polypeptide(L)'
;MGDVFLRRLSRWQAEQYRDQLADLHMAAYGSPPGAPPHDRAAFLERLAEDSARPGFDLVLADGGGPVGCAYGFPLARDSGLWHGFAGPVPEE
;
A
#
# COMPACT_ATOMS: atom_id res chain seq x y z
N MET A 1 7.75 -6.20 24.48
CA MET A 1 6.92 -5.67 23.38
C MET A 1 7.61 -4.40 22.95
N GLY A 2 8.17 -4.38 21.73
CA GLY A 2 8.91 -3.20 21.25
C GLY A 2 7.94 -2.09 20.86
N ASP A 3 8.36 -0.84 21.01
CA ASP A 3 7.61 0.31 20.51
C ASP A 3 7.56 0.28 18.98
N VAL A 4 6.42 0.66 18.42
CA VAL A 4 6.24 0.81 16.96
C VAL A 4 5.86 2.25 16.68
N PHE A 5 6.59 2.87 15.76
CA PHE A 5 6.38 4.24 15.34
C PHE A 5 5.70 4.27 13.97
N LEU A 6 4.64 5.07 13.87
CA LEU A 6 3.99 5.34 12.59
C LEU A 6 4.57 6.61 12.00
N ARG A 7 5.01 6.55 10.75
CA ARG A 7 5.46 7.72 10.01
C ARG A 7 4.85 7.75 8.62
N ARG A 8 4.52 8.96 8.18
CA ARG A 8 4.09 9.20 6.81
C ARG A 8 5.31 9.31 5.92
N LEU A 9 5.28 8.63 4.78
CA LEU A 9 6.32 8.72 3.76
C LEU A 9 5.83 9.63 2.63
N SER A 10 6.70 10.54 2.19
CA SER A 10 6.48 11.21 0.91
C SER A 10 6.56 10.21 -0.25
N ARG A 11 6.05 10.58 -1.42
CA ARG A 11 6.18 9.78 -2.65
C ARG A 11 7.63 9.33 -2.90
N TRP A 12 8.57 10.27 -2.81
CA TRP A 12 9.99 9.97 -2.99
C TRP A 12 10.53 9.00 -1.94
N GLN A 13 10.11 9.15 -0.68
CA GLN A 13 10.48 8.19 0.36
C GLN A 13 9.86 6.80 0.10
N ALA A 14 8.60 6.71 -0.31
CA ALA A 14 7.98 5.44 -0.66
C ALA A 14 8.75 4.69 -1.76
N GLU A 15 9.26 5.42 -2.77
CA GLU A 15 10.13 4.87 -3.82
C GLU A 15 11.46 4.34 -3.25
N GLN A 16 12.07 5.00 -2.26
CA GLN A 16 13.26 4.49 -1.56
C GLN A 16 12.97 3.23 -0.74
N TYR A 17 11.76 3.12 -0.18
CA TYR A 17 11.33 1.97 0.62
C TYR A 17 10.74 0.82 -0.22
N ARG A 18 10.66 0.95 -1.55
CA ARG A 18 9.95 0.01 -2.43
C ARG A 18 10.33 -1.46 -2.22
N ASP A 19 11.62 -1.75 -2.08
CA ASP A 19 12.09 -3.12 -1.93
C ASP A 19 11.71 -3.68 -0.55
N GLN A 20 11.83 -2.87 0.50
CA GLN A 20 11.43 -3.28 1.85
C GLN A 20 9.91 -3.45 1.97
N LEU A 21 9.12 -2.62 1.25
CA LEU A 21 7.67 -2.78 1.17
C LEU A 21 7.28 -4.05 0.42
N ALA A 22 8.00 -4.40 -0.64
CA ALA A 22 7.77 -5.63 -1.39
C ALA A 22 8.10 -6.87 -0.55
N ASP A 23 9.21 -6.84 0.18
CA ASP A 23 9.61 -7.93 1.07
C ASP A 23 8.61 -8.09 2.23
N LEU A 24 8.13 -6.96 2.78
CA LEU A 24 7.06 -6.93 3.78
C LEU A 24 5.73 -7.49 3.24
N HIS A 25 5.35 -7.13 2.01
CA HIS A 25 4.16 -7.65 1.35
C HIS A 25 4.24 -9.18 1.18
N MET A 26 5.39 -9.68 0.71
CA MET A 26 5.64 -11.12 0.58
C MET A 26 5.60 -11.84 1.93
N ALA A 27 6.13 -11.24 2.99
CA ALA A 27 6.09 -11.80 4.34
C ALA A 27 4.66 -11.82 4.91
N ALA A 28 3.86 -10.79 4.65
CA ALA A 28 2.48 -10.67 5.15
C ALA A 28 1.51 -11.62 4.44
N TYR A 29 1.66 -11.78 3.12
CA TYR A 29 0.77 -12.57 2.26
C TYR A 29 1.34 -13.94 1.90
N GLY A 30 2.28 -14.48 2.71
CA GLY A 30 2.97 -15.74 2.45
C GLY A 30 2.05 -16.80 1.86
N SER A 31 2.50 -17.48 0.79
CA SER A 31 1.65 -18.27 -0.13
C SER A 31 0.53 -19.04 0.59
N PRO A 32 -0.73 -18.56 0.50
CA PRO A 32 -1.87 -19.34 0.91
C PRO A 32 -1.89 -20.63 0.09
N PRO A 33 -2.14 -21.81 0.69
CA PRO A 33 -2.27 -23.03 -0.08
C PRO A 33 -3.40 -22.86 -1.12
N GLY A 34 -3.05 -22.97 -2.41
CA GLY A 34 -3.98 -22.88 -3.53
C GLY A 34 -4.14 -21.50 -4.18
N ALA A 35 -3.49 -20.45 -3.67
CA ALA A 35 -3.40 -19.16 -4.36
C ALA A 35 -2.14 -19.12 -5.25
N PRO A 36 -2.17 -18.44 -6.40
CA PRO A 36 -0.95 -18.13 -7.12
C PRO A 36 0.01 -17.40 -6.15
N PRO A 37 1.32 -17.71 -6.18
CA PRO A 37 2.28 -17.00 -5.35
C PRO A 37 2.16 -15.51 -5.65
N HIS A 38 2.13 -14.69 -4.61
CA HIS A 38 2.17 -13.24 -4.79
C HIS A 38 3.47 -12.90 -5.51
N ASP A 39 3.38 -12.18 -6.62
CA ASP A 39 4.55 -11.80 -7.39
C ASP A 39 5.07 -10.46 -6.88
N ARG A 40 6.31 -10.49 -6.37
CA ARG A 40 7.04 -9.31 -5.93
C ARG A 40 7.11 -8.25 -7.04
N ALA A 41 7.29 -8.67 -8.30
CA ALA A 41 7.32 -7.77 -9.43
C ALA A 41 5.97 -7.09 -9.65
N ALA A 42 4.87 -7.87 -9.64
CA ALA A 42 3.52 -7.33 -9.79
C ALA A 42 3.15 -6.35 -8.65
N PHE A 43 3.60 -6.60 -7.42
CA PHE A 43 3.43 -5.65 -6.32
C PHE A 43 4.20 -4.35 -6.59
N LEU A 44 5.46 -4.44 -7.02
CA LEU A 44 6.29 -3.27 -7.31
C LEU A 44 5.73 -2.44 -8.48
N GLU A 45 5.21 -3.09 -9.52
CA GLU A 45 4.55 -2.43 -10.65
C GLU A 45 3.30 -1.68 -10.16
N ARG A 46 2.42 -2.36 -9.41
CA ARG A 46 1.22 -1.73 -8.86
C ARG A 46 1.54 -0.58 -7.91
N LEU A 47 2.52 -0.75 -7.03
CA LEU A 47 2.96 0.32 -6.12
C LEU A 47 3.48 1.54 -6.91
N ALA A 48 4.21 1.31 -8.01
CA ALA A 48 4.68 2.39 -8.86
C ALA A 48 3.51 3.13 -9.54
N GLU A 49 2.54 2.41 -10.10
CA GLU A 49 1.33 2.97 -10.69
C GLU A 49 0.50 3.77 -9.67
N ASP A 50 0.30 3.21 -8.48
CA ASP A 50 -0.47 3.82 -7.40
C ASP A 50 0.23 5.07 -6.86
N SER A 51 1.56 5.02 -6.67
CA SER A 51 2.35 6.16 -6.17
C SER A 51 2.39 7.35 -7.14
N ALA A 52 2.09 7.12 -8.42
CA ALA A 52 1.98 8.17 -9.42
C ALA A 52 0.60 8.85 -9.40
N ARG A 53 -0.39 8.31 -8.67
CA ARG A 53 -1.73 8.89 -8.61
C ARG A 53 -1.79 10.15 -7.74
N PRO A 54 -2.58 11.16 -8.14
CA PRO A 54 -2.83 12.34 -7.31
C PRO A 54 -3.38 11.95 -5.94
N GLY A 55 -2.87 12.57 -4.87
CA GLY A 55 -3.32 12.31 -3.51
C GLY A 55 -2.85 11.00 -2.89
N PHE A 56 -1.90 10.29 -3.54
CA PHE A 56 -1.27 9.12 -2.94
C PHE A 56 -0.62 9.47 -1.59
N ASP A 57 -0.88 8.65 -0.58
CA ASP A 57 -0.28 8.75 0.73
C ASP A 57 0.08 7.36 1.26
N LEU A 58 1.16 7.27 2.04
CA LEU A 58 1.66 6.02 2.60
C LEU A 58 2.12 6.23 4.04
N VAL A 59 1.68 5.35 4.93
CA VAL A 59 2.11 5.28 6.32
C VAL A 59 2.87 3.98 6.55
N LEU A 60 4.07 4.11 7.10
CA LEU A 60 4.93 2.99 7.47
C LEU A 60 4.93 2.83 9.00
N ALA A 61 4.81 1.59 9.45
CA ALA A 61 5.05 1.18 10.83
C ALA A 61 6.49 0.66 10.96
N ASP A 62 7.25 1.23 11.89
CA ASP A 62 8.66 0.90 12.13
C ASP A 62 8.89 0.49 13.58
N GLY A 63 9.49 -0.70 13.79
CA GLY A 63 9.84 -1.24 15.10
C GLY A 63 11.32 -1.62 15.21
N GLY A 64 12.21 -0.85 14.57
CA GLY A 64 13.61 -1.23 14.30
C GLY A 64 13.83 -1.71 12.86
N GLY A 65 12.89 -1.38 11.98
CA GLY A 65 12.74 -1.85 10.61
C GLY A 65 11.24 -1.83 10.21
N PRO A 66 10.92 -1.80 8.91
CA PRO A 66 9.54 -1.90 8.43
C PRO A 66 8.83 -3.16 8.94
N VAL A 67 7.75 -2.97 9.69
CA VAL A 67 6.90 -4.07 10.21
C VAL A 67 5.48 -4.05 9.65
N GLY A 68 5.10 -2.96 8.98
CA GLY A 68 3.77 -2.76 8.42
C GLY A 68 3.73 -1.54 7.51
N CYS A 69 2.83 -1.54 6.53
CA CYS A 69 2.54 -0.35 5.73
C CYS A 69 1.07 -0.31 5.32
N ALA A 70 0.53 0.90 5.18
CA ALA A 70 -0.75 1.15 4.55
C ALA A 70 -0.60 2.31 3.56
N TYR A 71 -1.16 2.18 2.37
CA TYR A 71 -1.13 3.22 1.36
C TYR A 71 -2.45 3.29 0.61
N GLY A 72 -2.71 4.42 -0.04
CA GLY A 72 -3.86 4.59 -0.88
C GLY A 72 -3.88 5.95 -1.55
N PHE A 73 -4.90 6.17 -2.37
CA PHE A 73 -5.14 7.42 -3.08
C PHE A 73 -6.66 7.63 -3.18
N PRO A 74 -7.13 8.88 -3.31
CA PRO A 74 -8.53 9.17 -3.56
C PRO A 74 -9.02 8.52 -4.87
N LEU A 75 -10.19 7.89 -4.82
CA LEU A 75 -10.86 7.38 -6.01
C LEU A 75 -11.70 8.47 -6.66
N ALA A 76 -11.66 8.55 -7.99
CA ALA A 76 -12.54 9.41 -8.75
C ALA A 76 -14.01 9.02 -8.50
N ARG A 77 -14.90 10.01 -8.46
CA ARG A 77 -16.33 9.79 -8.20
C ARG A 77 -17.01 8.85 -9.19
N ASP A 78 -16.61 8.92 -10.45
CA ASP A 78 -17.14 8.08 -11.54
C ASP A 78 -16.53 6.66 -11.57
N SER A 79 -15.64 6.35 -10.63
CA SER A 79 -15.04 5.02 -10.53
C SER A 79 -16.09 3.96 -10.23
N GLY A 80 -16.09 2.90 -11.04
CA GLY A 80 -16.88 1.69 -10.76
C GLY A 80 -16.53 1.00 -9.44
N LEU A 81 -15.41 1.38 -8.80
CA LEU A 81 -14.99 0.85 -7.50
C LEU A 81 -15.90 1.27 -6.34
N TRP A 82 -16.74 2.29 -6.53
CA TRP A 82 -17.78 2.65 -5.56
C TRP A 82 -18.95 1.67 -5.56
N HIS A 83 -19.05 0.78 -6.56
CA HIS A 83 -20.14 -0.16 -6.63
C HIS A 83 -20.13 -1.11 -5.43
N GLY A 84 -21.16 -1.03 -4.58
CA GLY A 84 -21.27 -1.80 -3.35
C GLY A 84 -20.66 -1.13 -2.10
N PHE A 85 -20.08 0.07 -2.22
CA PHE A 85 -19.63 0.84 -1.06
C PHE A 85 -20.82 1.45 -0.31
N ALA A 86 -20.94 1.15 0.98
CA ALA A 86 -21.98 1.69 1.85
C ALA A 86 -21.41 2.87 2.65
N GLY A 87 -21.39 4.07 2.04
CA GLY A 87 -20.87 5.28 2.66
C GLY A 87 -20.95 6.49 1.73
N PRO A 88 -20.60 7.69 2.23
CA PRO A 88 -20.54 8.89 1.41
C PRO A 88 -19.44 8.75 0.34
N VAL A 89 -19.80 9.02 -0.91
CA VAL A 89 -18.89 9.12 -2.05
C VAL A 89 -18.42 10.57 -2.16
N PRO A 90 -17.18 10.85 -2.61
CA PRO A 90 -16.70 12.22 -2.80
C PRO A 90 -17.67 13.09 -3.59
N GLU A 91 -17.81 14.35 -3.16
CA GLU A 91 -18.69 15.31 -3.82
C GLU A 91 -18.13 15.73 -5.19
N GLU A 92 -16.81 15.79 -5.33
CA GLU A 92 -16.03 16.10 -6.55
C GLU A 92 -15.07 14.96 -6.92
#